data_AF-A0A832IIV9-F1
#
_entry.id   AF-A0A832IIV9-F1
#
_cell.length_a   1.000
_cell.length_b   1.000
_cell.length_c   1.000
_cell.angle_alpha   90.00
_cell.angle_beta   90.00
_cell.angle_gamma   90.00
#
_symmetry.space_group_name_H-M   'P 1'
#
loop_
_entity.id
_entity.type
_entity.pdbx_description
1 polymer ?
#
loop_
_entity_poly.entity_id
_entity_poly.type
_entity_poly.pdbx_seq_one_letter_code
_entity_poly.pdbx_strand_id
1 'polypeptide(L)'
;MKINIKLSIVVSFLLLFVFFSCRKEETILIDRTQDPGLKANSTVADLMNRTSFNDGSKDNIIDRASCFSIKLPVTVIANGTTIVVETANDYEVIESIFDDSSSDVDTIEIIFPVTLIFSDFTEVTVNSQSELESYIDDDCNSGIDDDIECLDFQYPITASVFNTSNELLNTIAISNDSEMHDFIEDLNDDVIVNINFPITITLFNGDDLVINNLNELETAINNAKDQCDEDDDNDFDDDDNTDMDAQGFSDLLTSCPWKVDELKVNEQEFENLKNTVLTFNADGTVSAELNSSTSSGTWTIITNDGLRLQLTMDTLTEFNNTWRLSKIEAEDDGKDKVELRKGEDELKIIKNCS
;
A
#
# COMPACT_ATOMS: atom_id res chain seq x y z
N MET A 1 26.74 87.18 -2.79
CA MET A 1 25.49 86.55 -2.34
C MET A 1 25.74 85.93 -0.96
N LYS A 2 25.32 86.61 0.12
CA LYS A 2 25.51 86.11 1.49
C LYS A 2 24.51 84.98 1.71
N ILE A 3 24.92 83.74 1.52
CA ILE A 3 24.13 82.58 1.94
C ILE A 3 24.00 82.71 3.46
N ASN A 4 22.78 82.96 3.94
CA ASN A 4 22.48 83.13 5.35
C ASN A 4 22.86 81.83 6.07
N ILE A 5 23.95 81.84 6.84
CA ILE A 5 24.42 80.68 7.64
C ILE A 5 23.28 80.14 8.52
N LYS A 6 22.39 81.01 8.99
CA LYS A 6 21.17 80.64 9.72
C LYS A 6 20.22 79.76 8.90
N LEU A 7 20.07 80.01 7.61
CA LEU A 7 19.22 79.21 6.71
C LEU A 7 19.86 77.84 6.44
N SER A 8 21.19 77.77 6.32
CA SER A 8 21.91 76.49 6.15
C SER A 8 21.84 75.61 7.39
N ILE A 9 21.87 76.19 8.60
CA ILE A 9 21.72 75.44 9.85
C ILE A 9 20.28 74.91 9.99
N VAL A 10 19.27 75.71 9.62
CA VAL A 10 17.86 75.28 9.67
C VAL A 10 17.59 74.14 8.68
N VAL A 11 18.13 74.22 7.46
CA VAL A 11 17.99 73.14 6.46
C VAL A 11 18.72 71.86 6.89
N SER A 12 19.91 71.98 7.50
CA SER A 12 20.65 70.83 8.02
C SER A 12 19.96 70.18 9.23
N PHE A 13 19.29 70.97 10.07
CA PHE A 13 18.52 70.46 11.21
C PHE A 13 17.21 69.81 10.75
N LEU A 14 16.59 70.32 9.68
CA LEU A 14 15.38 69.73 9.07
C LEU A 14 15.70 68.40 8.35
N LEU A 15 16.88 68.26 7.75
CA LEU A 15 17.34 67.00 7.14
C LEU A 15 17.67 65.90 8.16
N LEU A 16 17.93 66.24 9.42
CA LEU A 16 18.16 65.28 10.50
C LEU A 16 16.86 64.63 11.00
N PHE A 17 15.70 65.24 10.77
CA PHE A 17 14.40 64.67 11.16
C PHE A 17 13.87 63.62 10.18
N VAL A 18 14.42 63.51 8.96
CA VAL A 18 13.94 62.55 7.95
C VAL A 18 14.47 61.12 8.18
N PHE A 19 15.35 60.90 9.17
CA PHE A 19 15.86 59.58 9.54
C PHE A 19 15.15 58.93 10.73
N PHE A 20 14.16 59.59 11.34
CA PHE A 20 13.25 58.93 12.30
C PHE A 20 12.16 58.16 11.55
N SER A 21 12.56 57.09 10.84
CA SER A 21 11.60 56.06 10.43
C SER A 21 11.26 55.24 11.67
N CYS A 22 10.16 55.58 12.34
CA CYS A 22 9.50 54.59 13.19
C CYS A 22 8.95 53.51 12.25
N ARG A 23 9.73 52.45 12.02
CA ARG A 23 9.17 51.22 11.45
C ARG A 23 8.10 50.77 12.45
N LYS A 24 6.84 50.90 12.06
CA LYS A 24 5.74 50.27 12.78
C LYS A 24 5.92 48.78 12.47
N GLU A 25 6.63 48.07 13.33
CA GLU A 25 6.54 46.61 13.34
C GLU A 25 5.07 46.30 13.61
N GLU A 26 4.35 45.90 12.56
CA GLU A 26 3.18 45.07 12.79
C GLU A 26 3.71 43.74 13.30
N THR A 27 3.83 43.64 14.62
CA THR A 27 3.84 42.33 15.27
C THR A 27 2.48 41.73 15.02
N ILE A 28 2.36 40.99 13.92
CA ILE A 28 1.32 39.98 13.80
C ILE A 28 1.64 39.00 14.93
N LEU A 29 0.91 39.14 16.04
CA LEU A 29 0.83 38.10 17.04
C LEU A 29 0.11 36.95 16.34
N ILE A 30 0.87 36.10 15.64
CA ILE A 30 0.41 34.75 15.36
C ILE A 30 0.22 34.15 16.75
N ASP A 31 -1.02 33.91 17.11
CA ASP A 31 -1.36 33.25 18.36
C ASP A 31 -0.75 31.85 18.32
N ARG A 32 0.49 31.70 18.79
CA ARG A 32 1.23 30.42 18.83
C ARG A 32 0.64 29.43 19.85
N THR A 33 -0.55 29.71 20.39
CA THR A 33 -1.19 28.87 21.42
C THR A 33 -2.07 27.76 20.85
N GLN A 34 -2.29 27.73 19.53
CA GLN A 34 -3.25 26.79 18.93
C GLN A 34 -2.61 25.53 18.32
N ASP A 35 -1.32 25.57 17.94
CA ASP A 35 -0.63 24.38 17.46
C ASP A 35 0.87 24.45 17.79
N PRO A 36 1.39 23.66 18.75
CA PRO A 36 2.81 23.55 18.94
C PRO A 36 3.39 22.86 17.70
N GLY A 37 3.97 23.63 16.79
CA GLY A 37 4.60 23.10 15.57
C GLY A 37 5.50 21.88 15.84
N LEU A 38 5.69 21.05 14.83
CA LEU A 38 6.34 19.74 14.93
C LEU A 38 7.70 19.85 15.62
N LYS A 39 7.92 19.00 16.64
CA LYS A 39 9.16 18.96 17.42
C LYS A 39 9.84 17.62 17.27
N ALA A 40 11.17 17.65 17.30
CA ALA A 40 12.00 16.45 17.43
C ALA A 40 11.55 15.61 18.65
N ASN A 41 11.53 14.29 18.50
CA ASN A 41 11.16 13.33 19.55
C ASN A 41 9.77 13.56 20.16
N SER A 42 8.86 14.22 19.45
CA SER A 42 7.44 14.28 19.85
C SER A 42 6.72 13.01 19.41
N THR A 43 5.65 12.63 20.11
CA THR A 43 4.84 11.46 19.75
C THR A 43 4.38 11.51 18.29
N VAL A 44 3.89 12.67 17.82
CA VAL A 44 3.46 12.83 16.43
C VAL A 44 4.63 12.72 15.44
N ALA A 45 5.84 13.16 15.78
CA ALA A 45 7.00 12.99 14.90
C ALA A 45 7.41 11.53 14.78
N ASP A 46 7.42 10.80 15.90
CA ASP A 46 7.67 9.35 15.94
C ASP A 46 6.65 8.58 15.09
N LEU A 47 5.35 8.88 15.29
CA LEU A 47 4.28 8.28 14.48
C LEU A 47 4.43 8.60 12.98
N MET A 48 4.76 9.84 12.63
CA MET A 48 5.01 10.21 11.23
C MET A 48 6.21 9.46 10.65
N ASN A 49 7.26 9.22 11.43
CA ASN A 49 8.44 8.50 10.98
C ASN A 49 8.09 7.04 10.67
N ARG A 50 7.41 6.39 11.62
CA ARG A 50 7.02 4.98 11.52
C ARG A 50 6.06 4.71 10.36
N THR A 51 5.09 5.60 10.15
CA THR A 51 4.20 5.57 8.97
C THR A 51 4.97 5.77 7.65
N SER A 52 6.18 6.30 7.69
CA SER A 52 7.01 6.51 6.50
C SER A 52 8.15 5.50 6.36
N PHE A 53 8.19 4.43 7.14
CA PHE A 53 9.21 3.40 6.95
C PHE A 53 8.97 2.64 5.65
N ASN A 54 10.05 2.07 5.11
CA ASN A 54 9.94 1.10 4.03
C ASN A 54 9.49 -0.24 4.62
N ASP A 55 8.20 -0.51 4.49
CA ASP A 55 7.60 -1.82 4.67
C ASP A 55 8.31 -2.85 3.75
N GLY A 56 8.84 -3.90 4.37
CA GLY A 56 9.49 -5.02 3.69
C GLY A 56 8.62 -6.28 3.56
N SER A 57 7.39 -6.31 4.08
CA SER A 57 6.51 -7.48 4.06
C SER A 57 6.07 -7.86 2.64
N LYS A 58 5.94 -6.86 1.76
CA LYS A 58 5.42 -7.02 0.38
C LYS A 58 6.14 -8.08 -0.46
N ASP A 59 7.41 -8.38 -0.20
CA ASP A 59 8.17 -9.40 -0.94
C ASP A 59 8.62 -10.59 -0.11
N ASN A 60 7.97 -10.82 1.04
CA ASN A 60 8.17 -12.00 1.88
C ASN A 60 8.06 -13.30 1.07
N ILE A 61 7.25 -13.33 0.00
CA ILE A 61 7.13 -14.51 -0.91
C ILE A 61 8.47 -14.91 -1.55
N ILE A 62 9.40 -13.97 -1.66
CA ILE A 62 10.73 -14.16 -2.25
C ILE A 62 11.78 -14.48 -1.19
N ASP A 63 11.88 -13.67 -0.13
CA ASP A 63 13.01 -13.70 0.80
C ASP A 63 12.67 -14.14 2.23
N ARG A 64 11.39 -14.16 2.57
CA ARG A 64 10.84 -14.55 3.86
C ARG A 64 11.33 -13.67 5.01
N ALA A 65 11.31 -12.34 4.83
CA ALA A 65 11.72 -11.39 5.85
C ALA A 65 11.06 -10.01 5.66
N SER A 66 10.29 -9.54 6.66
CA SER A 66 9.57 -8.25 6.57
C SER A 66 10.42 -7.02 6.90
N CYS A 67 11.61 -7.21 7.48
CA CYS A 67 12.47 -6.12 7.95
C CYS A 67 13.21 -5.35 6.84
N PHE A 68 13.12 -5.79 5.59
CA PHE A 68 13.65 -5.12 4.41
C PHE A 68 12.92 -5.63 3.16
N SER A 69 12.98 -4.88 2.07
CA SER A 69 12.51 -5.37 0.76
C SER A 69 13.65 -5.53 -0.24
N ILE A 70 13.46 -6.40 -1.24
CA ILE A 70 14.36 -6.54 -2.37
C ILE A 70 14.03 -5.51 -3.43
N LYS A 71 15.03 -4.69 -3.77
CA LYS A 71 14.95 -3.73 -4.86
C LYS A 71 14.73 -4.42 -6.20
N LEU A 72 13.57 -4.19 -6.79
CA LEU A 72 13.22 -4.66 -8.13
C LEU A 72 14.03 -3.95 -9.24
N PRO A 73 14.33 -4.63 -10.37
CA PRO A 73 13.90 -5.99 -10.70
C PRO A 73 14.80 -7.08 -10.09
N VAL A 74 14.20 -8.23 -9.77
CA VAL A 74 14.91 -9.44 -9.30
C VAL A 74 14.57 -10.64 -10.17
N THR A 75 15.47 -11.62 -10.23
CA THR A 75 15.20 -12.91 -10.91
C THR A 75 15.18 -14.02 -9.89
N VAL A 76 14.10 -14.81 -9.90
CA VAL A 76 13.88 -15.92 -8.99
C VAL A 76 13.57 -17.20 -9.76
N ILE A 77 13.74 -18.34 -9.09
CA ILE A 77 13.33 -19.66 -9.59
C ILE A 77 12.29 -20.21 -8.61
N ALA A 78 11.01 -20.12 -8.94
CA ALA A 78 9.91 -20.67 -8.15
C ALA A 78 9.52 -22.07 -8.69
N ASN A 79 9.60 -23.11 -7.85
CA ASN A 79 9.32 -24.51 -8.23
C ASN A 79 10.01 -24.98 -9.54
N GLY A 80 11.19 -24.42 -9.84
CA GLY A 80 11.98 -24.71 -11.05
C GLY A 80 11.69 -23.81 -12.26
N THR A 81 10.70 -22.91 -12.17
CA THR A 81 10.35 -21.94 -13.20
C THR A 81 11.08 -20.62 -12.96
N THR A 82 11.81 -20.15 -13.97
CA THR A 82 12.53 -18.86 -13.89
C THR A 82 11.60 -17.69 -14.17
N ILE A 83 11.54 -16.73 -13.23
CA ILE A 83 10.68 -15.55 -13.28
C ILE A 83 11.56 -14.31 -13.12
N VAL A 84 11.26 -13.27 -13.89
CA VAL A 84 11.83 -11.93 -13.69
C VAL A 84 10.72 -11.08 -13.10
N VAL A 85 10.91 -10.65 -11.87
CA VAL A 85 9.99 -9.78 -11.14
C VAL A 85 10.43 -8.35 -11.43
N GLU A 86 9.67 -7.64 -12.25
CA GLU A 86 9.91 -6.24 -12.62
C GLU A 86 9.13 -5.28 -11.72
N THR A 87 7.93 -5.67 -11.27
CA THR A 87 7.06 -4.87 -10.40
C THR A 87 6.42 -5.74 -9.31
N ALA A 88 5.81 -5.10 -8.30
CA ALA A 88 5.11 -5.81 -7.23
C ALA A 88 3.96 -6.71 -7.75
N ASN A 89 3.33 -6.36 -8.87
CA ASN A 89 2.30 -7.21 -9.49
C ASN A 89 2.84 -8.56 -9.98
N ASP A 90 4.16 -8.70 -10.19
CA ASP A 90 4.75 -9.97 -10.60
C ASP A 90 4.84 -10.97 -9.43
N TYR A 91 4.56 -10.56 -8.18
CA TYR A 91 4.47 -11.47 -7.03
C TYR A 91 3.30 -12.46 -7.18
N GLU A 92 2.16 -12.03 -7.75
CA GLU A 92 1.01 -12.90 -8.07
C GLU A 92 1.42 -14.08 -8.99
N VAL A 93 2.45 -13.89 -9.82
CA VAL A 93 2.97 -14.97 -10.68
C VAL A 93 3.71 -16.02 -9.85
N ILE A 94 4.44 -15.62 -8.82
CA ILE A 94 5.13 -16.55 -7.91
C ILE A 94 4.10 -17.30 -7.08
N GLU A 95 3.16 -16.57 -6.49
CA GLU A 95 2.04 -17.11 -5.72
C GLU A 95 1.30 -18.16 -6.55
N SER A 96 0.94 -17.85 -7.79
CA SER A 96 0.26 -18.80 -8.67
C SER A 96 1.00 -20.12 -8.88
N ILE A 97 2.33 -20.11 -8.85
CA ILE A 97 3.17 -21.30 -9.02
C ILE A 97 3.22 -22.14 -7.74
N PHE A 98 3.07 -21.51 -6.57
CA PHE A 98 2.93 -22.23 -5.30
C PHE A 98 1.52 -22.81 -5.17
N ASP A 99 0.53 -22.05 -5.60
CA ASP A 99 -0.89 -22.37 -5.46
C ASP A 99 -1.36 -23.50 -6.42
N ASP A 100 -0.51 -23.86 -7.39
CA ASP A 100 -0.70 -24.97 -8.33
C ASP A 100 -0.95 -26.31 -7.62
N SER A 101 -0.37 -26.51 -6.43
CA SER A 101 -0.61 -27.67 -5.59
C SER A 101 -0.38 -27.35 -4.11
N SER A 102 -1.27 -27.85 -3.25
CA SER A 102 -1.21 -27.69 -1.79
C SER A 102 -0.48 -28.83 -1.07
N SER A 103 0.22 -29.69 -1.83
CA SER A 103 0.68 -31.00 -1.35
C SER A 103 2.13 -31.31 -1.66
N ASP A 104 2.74 -30.50 -2.52
CA ASP A 104 4.15 -30.37 -2.76
C ASP A 104 4.77 -29.42 -1.72
N VAL A 105 6.04 -29.12 -1.94
CA VAL A 105 6.83 -28.25 -1.08
C VAL A 105 7.32 -27.14 -1.97
N ASP A 106 6.83 -25.94 -1.71
CA ASP A 106 7.21 -24.76 -2.47
C ASP A 106 8.65 -24.36 -2.19
N THR A 107 9.34 -24.02 -3.27
CA THR A 107 10.74 -23.66 -3.24
C THR A 107 10.99 -22.44 -4.10
N ILE A 108 11.75 -21.49 -3.55
CA ILE A 108 12.21 -20.30 -4.25
C ILE A 108 13.73 -20.18 -4.15
N GLU A 109 14.38 -19.91 -5.28
CA GLU A 109 15.82 -19.61 -5.35
C GLU A 109 16.05 -18.22 -5.95
N ILE A 110 16.76 -17.36 -5.23
CA ILE A 110 17.09 -16.00 -5.68
C ILE A 110 18.38 -16.02 -6.52
N ILE A 111 18.37 -15.36 -7.67
CA ILE A 111 19.57 -15.16 -8.50
C ILE A 111 20.31 -13.89 -8.05
N PHE A 112 21.40 -14.10 -7.32
CA PHE A 112 22.27 -13.04 -6.83
C PHE A 112 23.15 -12.40 -7.93
N PRO A 113 23.58 -11.14 -7.75
CA PRO A 113 23.36 -10.28 -6.58
C PRO A 113 22.00 -9.59 -6.57
N VAL A 114 21.50 -9.28 -5.37
CA VAL A 114 20.29 -8.46 -5.14
C VAL A 114 20.61 -7.30 -4.19
N THR A 115 19.74 -6.28 -4.14
CA THR A 115 19.92 -5.13 -3.24
C THR A 115 18.74 -5.07 -2.28
N LEU A 116 19.03 -5.05 -0.99
CA LEU A 116 18.06 -4.89 0.08
C LEU A 116 17.84 -3.41 0.34
N ILE A 117 16.60 -3.03 0.66
CA ILE A 117 16.16 -1.71 1.12
C ILE A 117 15.62 -1.91 2.53
N PHE A 118 16.29 -1.34 3.54
CA PHE A 118 15.84 -1.42 4.93
C PHE A 118 14.73 -0.40 5.22
N SER A 119 14.09 -0.52 6.38
CA SER A 119 13.06 0.42 6.87
C SER A 119 13.47 1.89 6.85
N ASP A 120 14.77 2.18 7.03
CA ASP A 120 15.38 3.51 6.96
C ASP A 120 15.80 3.94 5.52
N PHE A 121 15.35 3.20 4.50
CA PHE A 121 15.70 3.37 3.08
C PHE A 121 17.18 3.20 2.74
N THR A 122 18.01 2.70 3.68
CA THR A 122 19.40 2.38 3.34
C THR A 122 19.46 1.15 2.45
N GLU A 123 20.43 1.14 1.53
CA GLU A 123 20.58 0.07 0.54
C GLU A 123 21.85 -0.75 0.77
N VAL A 124 21.72 -2.09 0.72
CA VAL A 124 22.85 -3.02 0.78
C VAL A 124 22.77 -4.05 -0.33
N THR A 125 23.85 -4.21 -1.10
CA THR A 125 23.95 -5.29 -2.09
C THR A 125 24.46 -6.57 -1.45
N VAL A 126 23.67 -7.64 -1.57
CA VAL A 126 24.02 -9.00 -1.13
C VAL A 126 24.32 -9.89 -2.34
N ASN A 127 25.29 -10.79 -2.20
CA ASN A 127 25.88 -11.56 -3.31
C ASN A 127 25.62 -13.07 -3.19
N SER A 128 24.98 -13.53 -2.13
CA SER A 128 24.64 -14.94 -1.94
C SER A 128 23.53 -15.13 -0.89
N GLN A 129 22.88 -16.29 -0.92
CA GLN A 129 21.86 -16.67 0.06
C GLN A 129 22.37 -16.57 1.49
N SER A 130 23.60 -17.02 1.76
CA SER A 130 24.20 -16.95 3.09
C SER A 130 24.46 -15.52 3.58
N GLU A 131 24.57 -14.54 2.67
CA GLU A 131 24.71 -13.13 3.01
C GLU A 131 23.33 -12.54 3.33
N LEU A 132 22.31 -12.86 2.53
CA LEU A 132 20.91 -12.52 2.80
C LEU A 132 20.46 -13.04 4.17
N GLU A 133 20.66 -14.33 4.44
CA GLU A 133 20.34 -14.97 5.73
C GLU A 133 21.05 -14.34 6.93
N SER A 134 22.11 -13.54 6.73
CA SER A 134 22.78 -12.84 7.82
C SER A 134 22.11 -11.51 8.22
N TYR A 135 21.19 -11.03 7.38
CA TYR A 135 20.35 -9.86 7.65
C TYR A 135 18.98 -10.22 8.21
N ILE A 136 18.53 -11.46 8.03
CA ILE A 136 17.28 -11.98 8.61
C ILE A 136 17.54 -12.30 10.08
N ASP A 137 16.94 -11.54 10.98
CA ASP A 137 16.94 -11.82 12.43
C ASP A 137 15.59 -12.36 12.91
N ASP A 138 15.46 -12.56 14.23
CA ASP A 138 14.24 -13.11 14.84
C ASP A 138 13.07 -12.10 14.80
N ASP A 139 13.35 -10.79 14.62
CA ASP A 139 12.34 -9.73 14.64
C ASP A 139 11.68 -9.59 13.24
N CYS A 140 12.43 -9.86 12.17
CA CYS A 140 11.99 -9.85 10.75
C CYS A 140 10.81 -10.79 10.39
N ASN A 141 10.29 -11.57 11.32
CA ASN A 141 9.25 -12.59 11.07
C ASN A 141 8.28 -12.72 12.26
N SER A 142 8.26 -11.72 13.13
CA SER A 142 7.62 -11.81 14.44
C SER A 142 6.22 -11.20 14.48
N GLY A 143 5.75 -10.59 13.37
CA GLY A 143 4.49 -9.86 13.30
C GLY A 143 4.42 -8.67 14.26
N ILE A 144 5.59 -8.12 14.60
CA ILE A 144 5.76 -6.98 15.51
C ILE A 144 7.00 -6.24 15.02
N ASP A 145 6.84 -5.48 13.97
CA ASP A 145 7.83 -4.50 13.59
C ASP A 145 7.50 -3.11 14.21
N ASP A 146 8.33 -2.12 13.92
CA ASP A 146 8.17 -0.76 14.44
C ASP A 146 7.43 0.17 13.46
N ASP A 147 7.08 -0.27 12.26
CA ASP A 147 6.42 0.58 11.28
C ASP A 147 4.91 0.74 11.55
N ILE A 148 4.20 1.43 10.66
CA ILE A 148 2.75 1.65 10.74
C ILE A 148 2.23 1.60 9.31
N GLU A 149 1.64 0.49 8.91
CA GLU A 149 1.27 0.22 7.51
C GLU A 149 -0.22 0.48 7.21
N CYS A 150 -1.07 0.49 8.24
CA CYS A 150 -2.53 0.62 8.06
C CYS A 150 -3.02 1.98 7.53
N LEU A 151 -2.10 2.89 7.19
CA LEU A 151 -2.37 4.17 6.55
C LEU A 151 -1.12 4.72 5.85
N ASP A 152 -1.33 5.49 4.80
CA ASP A 152 -0.29 6.14 4.01
C ASP A 152 -0.45 7.66 3.94
N PHE A 153 0.66 8.38 3.80
CA PHE A 153 0.63 9.81 3.50
C PHE A 153 0.38 10.06 2.00
N GLN A 154 -0.55 10.95 1.68
CA GLN A 154 -0.65 11.48 0.32
C GLN A 154 0.34 12.64 0.13
N TYR A 155 1.38 12.38 -0.66
CA TYR A 155 2.38 13.37 -1.04
C TYR A 155 1.90 14.26 -2.21
N PRO A 156 2.43 15.50 -2.32
CA PRO A 156 3.46 16.09 -1.47
C PRO A 156 2.92 16.80 -0.21
N ILE A 157 3.65 16.68 0.90
CA ILE A 157 3.41 17.42 2.13
C ILE A 157 4.38 18.60 2.20
N THR A 158 3.86 19.80 2.47
CA THR A 158 4.71 21.01 2.55
C THR A 158 4.87 21.47 3.99
N ALA A 159 6.06 21.94 4.35
CA ALA A 159 6.34 22.46 5.69
C ALA A 159 7.21 23.72 5.62
N SER A 160 6.99 24.62 6.59
CA SER A 160 7.82 25.78 6.83
C SER A 160 8.82 25.48 7.95
N VAL A 161 10.10 25.61 7.66
CA VAL A 161 11.20 25.25 8.55
C VAL A 161 11.99 26.51 8.91
N PHE A 162 12.06 26.83 10.19
CA PHE A 162 12.85 27.94 10.71
C PHE A 162 14.02 27.43 11.55
N ASN A 163 15.24 27.64 11.07
CA ASN A 163 16.45 27.28 11.81
C ASN A 163 16.89 28.45 12.71
N THR A 164 16.84 28.25 14.01
CA THR A 164 17.13 29.27 15.01
C THR A 164 18.63 29.62 15.11
N SER A 165 19.51 28.71 14.69
CA SER A 165 20.97 28.88 14.71
C SER A 165 21.48 29.83 13.61
N ASN A 166 20.82 29.87 12.46
CA ASN A 166 21.20 30.76 11.34
C ASN A 166 20.10 31.74 10.90
N GLU A 167 18.96 31.75 11.59
CA GLU A 167 17.79 32.59 11.33
C GLU A 167 17.20 32.44 9.91
N LEU A 168 17.43 31.31 9.24
CA LEU A 168 16.88 31.03 7.92
C LEU A 168 15.49 30.42 8.01
N LEU A 169 14.57 30.95 7.19
CA LEU A 169 13.24 30.40 6.97
C LEU A 169 13.18 29.78 5.57
N ASN A 170 12.87 28.50 5.50
CA ASN A 170 12.71 27.74 4.28
C ASN A 170 11.30 27.14 4.20
N THR A 171 10.85 26.87 2.98
CA THR A 171 9.69 26.02 2.72
C THR A 171 10.19 24.79 1.99
N ILE A 172 9.84 23.62 2.49
CA ILE A 172 10.16 22.33 1.88
C ILE A 172 8.89 21.68 1.35
N ALA A 173 9.06 20.79 0.37
CA ALA A 173 8.05 19.87 -0.10
C ALA A 173 8.65 18.47 0.03
N ILE A 174 7.95 17.61 0.77
CA ILE A 174 8.26 16.21 1.00
C ILE A 174 7.43 15.43 -0.01
N SER A 175 8.06 14.55 -0.79
CA SER A 175 7.46 13.97 -1.99
C SER A 175 7.22 12.47 -1.92
N ASN A 176 7.77 11.78 -0.93
CA ASN A 176 7.67 10.34 -0.69
C ASN A 176 8.12 10.03 0.75
N ASP A 177 7.97 8.77 1.15
CA ASP A 177 8.28 8.30 2.50
C ASP A 177 9.77 8.39 2.85
N SER A 178 10.68 8.13 1.92
CA SER A 178 12.12 8.36 2.13
C SER A 178 12.44 9.82 2.48
N GLU A 179 11.84 10.78 1.77
CA GLU A 179 11.98 12.19 2.10
C GLU A 179 11.31 12.57 3.43
N MET A 180 10.23 11.87 3.83
CA MET A 180 9.58 12.08 5.12
C MET A 180 10.45 11.56 6.26
N HIS A 181 10.97 10.35 6.13
CA HIS A 181 11.90 9.73 7.07
C HIS A 181 13.12 10.63 7.32
N ASP A 182 13.81 11.02 6.24
CA ASP A 182 14.95 11.95 6.30
C ASP A 182 14.57 13.27 7.00
N PHE A 183 13.38 13.80 6.69
CA PHE A 183 12.89 15.04 7.27
C PHE A 183 12.66 14.94 8.79
N ILE A 184 12.10 13.82 9.27
CA ILE A 184 11.88 13.58 10.69
C ILE A 184 13.20 13.36 11.43
N GLU A 185 14.13 12.58 10.88
CA GLU A 185 15.46 12.33 11.46
C GLU A 185 16.31 13.61 11.56
N ASP A 186 16.15 14.55 10.62
CA ASP A 186 16.83 15.85 10.65
C ASP A 186 16.28 16.82 11.70
N LEU A 187 15.13 16.52 12.33
CA LEU A 187 14.54 17.36 13.37
C LEU A 187 15.45 17.42 14.60
N ASN A 188 15.67 18.64 15.08
CA ASN A 188 16.44 18.89 16.30
C ASN A 188 15.92 20.14 17.02
N ASP A 189 16.44 20.41 18.22
CA ASP A 189 16.00 21.52 19.08
C ASP A 189 16.22 22.91 18.46
N ASP A 190 17.11 23.04 17.47
CA ASP A 190 17.39 24.31 16.81
C ASP A 190 16.42 24.60 15.65
N VAL A 191 15.56 23.65 15.29
CA VAL A 191 14.63 23.75 14.17
C VAL A 191 13.20 23.86 14.67
N ILE A 192 12.47 24.85 14.15
CA ILE A 192 11.03 25.01 14.36
C ILE A 192 10.32 24.67 13.06
N VAL A 193 9.51 23.63 13.09
CA VAL A 193 8.74 23.17 11.93
C VAL A 193 7.27 23.53 12.08
N ASN A 194 6.67 23.97 10.98
CA ASN A 194 5.22 24.10 10.86
C ASN A 194 4.75 23.41 9.57
N ILE A 195 4.03 22.30 9.70
CA ILE A 195 3.41 21.61 8.56
C ILE A 195 2.27 22.48 8.01
N ASN A 196 2.17 22.55 6.69
CA ASN A 196 1.09 23.25 6.02
C ASN A 196 -0.12 22.32 5.90
N PHE A 197 -1.02 22.42 6.87
CA PHE A 197 -2.31 21.75 6.82
C PHE A 197 -3.31 22.47 5.87
N PRO A 198 -4.33 21.76 5.35
CA PRO A 198 -4.60 20.34 5.56
C PRO A 198 -3.65 19.41 4.78
N ILE A 199 -3.44 18.21 5.31
CA ILE A 199 -2.83 17.07 4.61
C ILE A 199 -3.87 15.97 4.43
N THR A 200 -3.63 15.04 3.51
CA THR A 200 -4.48 13.86 3.32
C THR A 200 -3.70 12.61 3.68
N ILE A 201 -4.35 11.69 4.37
CA ILE A 201 -3.88 10.32 4.57
C ILE A 201 -4.86 9.37 3.90
N THR A 202 -4.37 8.26 3.38
CA THR A 202 -5.19 7.16 2.86
C THR A 202 -5.16 6.03 3.89
N LEU A 203 -6.31 5.51 4.28
CA LEU A 203 -6.42 4.39 5.23
C LEU A 203 -6.25 3.05 4.48
N PHE A 204 -5.97 1.96 5.20
CA PHE A 204 -5.85 0.60 4.62
C PHE A 204 -7.03 0.19 3.74
N ASN A 205 -8.23 0.69 4.02
CA ASN A 205 -9.45 0.39 3.27
C ASN A 205 -9.63 1.28 2.02
N GLY A 206 -8.62 2.08 1.65
CA GLY A 206 -8.64 3.01 0.52
C GLY A 206 -9.34 4.34 0.78
N ASP A 207 -9.94 4.55 1.95
CA ASP A 207 -10.62 5.81 2.26
C ASP A 207 -9.62 6.95 2.56
N ASP A 208 -9.89 8.13 2.01
CA ASP A 208 -9.10 9.34 2.27
C ASP A 208 -9.61 10.12 3.50
N LEU A 209 -8.70 10.44 4.42
CA LEU A 209 -8.96 11.28 5.58
C LEU A 209 -8.17 12.60 5.50
N VAL A 210 -8.88 13.72 5.60
CA VAL A 210 -8.28 15.07 5.61
C VAL A 210 -7.96 15.49 7.05
N ILE A 211 -6.68 15.77 7.29
CA ILE A 211 -6.13 16.13 8.59
C ILE A 211 -5.81 17.62 8.63
N ASN A 212 -6.29 18.34 9.65
CA ASN A 212 -6.18 19.82 9.71
C ASN A 212 -5.13 20.35 10.69
N ASN A 213 -4.57 19.50 11.55
CA ASN A 213 -3.55 19.87 12.55
C ASN A 213 -2.85 18.63 13.11
N LEU A 214 -1.77 18.84 13.88
CA LEU A 214 -0.97 17.76 14.46
C LEU A 214 -1.74 16.87 15.45
N ASN A 215 -2.70 17.42 16.21
CA ASN A 215 -3.49 16.62 17.16
C ASN A 215 -4.46 15.68 16.43
N GLU A 216 -5.06 16.16 15.34
CA GLU A 216 -5.87 15.32 14.44
C GLU A 216 -5.01 14.23 13.80
N LEU A 217 -3.79 14.55 13.39
CA LEU A 217 -2.85 13.57 12.82
C LEU A 217 -2.53 12.45 13.83
N GLU A 218 -2.08 12.83 15.04
CA GLU A 218 -1.75 11.88 16.10
C GLU A 218 -2.96 10.99 16.45
N THR A 219 -4.15 11.58 16.50
CA THR A 219 -5.39 10.82 16.79
C THR A 219 -5.74 9.86 15.64
N ALA A 220 -5.60 10.31 14.39
CA ALA A 220 -5.89 9.49 13.22
C ALA A 220 -4.96 8.28 13.17
N ILE A 221 -3.65 8.48 13.31
CA ILE A 221 -2.66 7.40 13.28
C ILE A 221 -2.93 6.40 14.41
N ASN A 222 -3.07 6.87 15.66
CA ASN A 222 -3.31 5.97 16.80
C ASN A 222 -4.61 5.15 16.70
N ASN A 223 -5.62 5.63 15.97
CA ASN A 223 -6.86 4.89 15.79
C ASN A 223 -6.77 3.87 14.64
N ALA A 224 -5.91 4.11 13.66
CA ALA A 224 -5.82 3.31 12.44
C ALA A 224 -4.69 2.28 12.47
N LYS A 225 -3.60 2.56 13.18
CA LYS A 225 -2.37 1.73 13.18
C LYS A 225 -2.55 0.25 13.56
N ASP A 226 -3.62 -0.11 14.27
CA ASP A 226 -3.87 -1.50 14.70
C ASP A 226 -5.16 -2.03 14.03
N GLN A 227 -5.50 -1.59 12.81
CA GLN A 227 -6.78 -1.89 12.14
C GLN A 227 -6.69 -2.78 10.90
N CYS A 228 -5.49 -3.05 10.41
CA CYS A 228 -5.21 -3.95 9.30
C CYS A 228 -4.39 -5.15 9.79
N ASP A 229 -4.26 -6.15 8.93
CA ASP A 229 -3.15 -7.11 9.02
C ASP A 229 -1.93 -6.46 8.38
N GLU A 230 -0.76 -6.57 9.01
CA GLU A 230 0.50 -5.93 8.56
C GLU A 230 1.30 -6.89 7.66
N ASP A 231 0.75 -8.05 7.29
CA ASP A 231 1.37 -9.10 6.46
C ASP A 231 2.81 -9.47 6.90
N ASP A 232 3.05 -9.26 8.20
CA ASP A 232 4.34 -9.20 8.87
C ASP A 232 4.75 -10.60 9.41
N ASP A 233 3.94 -11.60 9.07
CA ASP A 233 4.26 -13.01 9.11
C ASP A 233 4.50 -13.56 7.68
N ASN A 234 4.97 -14.80 7.57
CA ASN A 234 5.27 -15.37 6.24
C ASN A 234 4.08 -16.18 5.68
N ASP A 235 2.85 -15.78 6.00
CA ASP A 235 1.64 -16.35 5.42
C ASP A 235 1.26 -15.59 4.16
N PHE A 236 1.68 -16.10 3.01
CA PHE A 236 1.42 -15.46 1.71
C PHE A 236 -0.05 -15.54 1.28
N ASP A 237 -0.88 -16.31 2.01
CA ASP A 237 -2.30 -16.51 1.70
C ASP A 237 -3.20 -15.52 2.50
N ASP A 238 -2.64 -14.54 3.20
CA ASP A 238 -3.42 -13.62 4.06
C ASP A 238 -4.36 -12.69 3.26
N ASP A 239 -3.96 -12.32 2.04
CA ASP A 239 -4.74 -11.44 1.16
C ASP A 239 -5.78 -12.19 0.29
N ASP A 240 -5.83 -13.52 0.40
CA ASP A 240 -6.67 -14.36 -0.44
C ASP A 240 -8.15 -14.34 -0.01
N ASN A 241 -8.41 -13.99 1.26
CA ASN A 241 -9.76 -13.94 1.84
C ASN A 241 -10.56 -15.24 1.63
N THR A 242 -9.87 -16.38 1.72
CA THR A 242 -10.44 -17.72 1.50
C THR A 242 -10.76 -18.50 2.77
N ASP A 243 -10.52 -17.94 3.96
CA ASP A 243 -10.87 -18.56 5.25
C ASP A 243 -12.39 -18.55 5.49
N MET A 244 -13.09 -19.41 4.76
CA MET A 244 -14.50 -19.69 4.95
C MET A 244 -14.79 -21.18 4.84
N ASP A 245 -15.92 -21.60 5.41
CA ASP A 245 -16.37 -22.98 5.25
C ASP A 245 -17.12 -23.20 3.92
N ALA A 246 -17.41 -24.46 3.60
CA ALA A 246 -18.14 -24.79 2.38
C ALA A 246 -19.55 -24.16 2.30
N GLN A 247 -20.16 -23.85 3.45
CA GLN A 247 -21.46 -23.18 3.46
C GLN A 247 -21.29 -21.70 3.14
N GLY A 248 -20.27 -21.03 3.69
CA GLY A 248 -19.90 -19.66 3.36
C GLY A 248 -19.63 -19.49 1.86
N PHE A 249 -18.85 -20.39 1.27
CA PHE A 249 -18.58 -20.33 -0.17
C PHE A 249 -19.82 -20.61 -1.03
N SER A 250 -20.70 -21.53 -0.59
CA SER A 250 -22.01 -21.75 -1.23
C SER A 250 -22.88 -20.50 -1.17
N ASP A 251 -22.93 -19.84 -0.02
CA ASP A 251 -23.73 -18.63 0.21
C ASP A 251 -23.19 -17.47 -0.64
N LEU A 252 -21.86 -17.34 -0.77
CA LEU A 252 -21.21 -16.39 -1.67
C LEU A 252 -21.62 -16.63 -3.13
N LEU A 253 -21.40 -17.84 -3.67
CA LEU A 253 -21.72 -18.16 -5.06
C LEU A 253 -23.20 -17.96 -5.40
N THR A 254 -24.09 -18.22 -4.45
CA THR A 254 -25.55 -18.07 -4.64
C THR A 254 -26.09 -16.67 -4.31
N SER A 255 -25.24 -15.76 -3.81
CA SER A 255 -25.66 -14.41 -3.42
C SER A 255 -26.11 -13.55 -4.61
N CYS A 256 -25.45 -13.70 -5.76
CA CYS A 256 -25.73 -12.99 -7.00
C CYS A 256 -25.30 -13.79 -8.24
N PRO A 257 -25.74 -13.39 -9.45
CA PRO A 257 -25.10 -13.83 -10.69
C PRO A 257 -23.65 -13.33 -10.78
N TRP A 258 -22.83 -14.04 -11.53
CA TRP A 258 -21.41 -13.78 -11.71
C TRP A 258 -21.07 -13.66 -13.19
N LYS A 259 -20.39 -12.59 -13.58
CA LYS A 259 -19.92 -12.39 -14.95
C LYS A 259 -18.51 -12.95 -15.09
N VAL A 260 -18.28 -13.83 -16.06
CA VAL A 260 -16.94 -14.32 -16.41
C VAL A 260 -16.12 -13.15 -16.92
N ASP A 261 -15.00 -12.89 -16.25
CA ASP A 261 -14.00 -11.93 -16.69
C ASP A 261 -12.88 -12.61 -17.47
N GLU A 262 -12.42 -13.77 -16.99
CA GLU A 262 -11.39 -14.57 -17.65
C GLU A 262 -11.67 -16.06 -17.52
N LEU A 263 -11.33 -16.82 -18.57
CA LEU A 263 -11.29 -18.27 -18.55
C LEU A 263 -10.09 -18.73 -19.40
N LYS A 264 -9.14 -19.41 -18.75
CA LYS A 264 -7.96 -20.00 -19.37
C LYS A 264 -7.92 -21.48 -19.04
N VAL A 265 -7.86 -22.34 -20.06
CA VAL A 265 -7.81 -23.80 -19.89
C VAL A 265 -6.79 -24.39 -20.86
N ASN A 266 -5.84 -25.17 -20.37
CA ASN A 266 -4.70 -25.73 -21.10
C ASN A 266 -3.94 -24.66 -21.92
N GLU A 267 -3.50 -23.58 -21.26
CA GLU A 267 -2.80 -22.43 -21.88
C GLU A 267 -3.62 -21.65 -22.93
N GLN A 268 -4.88 -22.02 -23.16
CA GLN A 268 -5.75 -21.33 -24.11
C GLN A 268 -6.73 -20.42 -23.37
N GLU A 269 -6.69 -19.13 -23.70
CA GLU A 269 -7.66 -18.15 -23.24
C GLU A 269 -8.95 -18.19 -24.09
N PHE A 270 -10.11 -18.15 -23.43
CA PHE A 270 -11.44 -18.25 -24.05
C PHE A 270 -12.15 -16.89 -24.07
N GLU A 271 -11.58 -15.94 -24.80
CA GLU A 271 -12.11 -14.58 -24.98
C GLU A 271 -13.58 -14.53 -25.46
N ASN A 272 -13.99 -15.51 -26.26
CA ASN A 272 -15.38 -15.59 -26.72
C ASN A 272 -16.38 -15.97 -25.62
N LEU A 273 -15.91 -16.43 -24.46
CA LEU A 273 -16.70 -16.76 -23.27
C LEU A 273 -16.67 -15.65 -22.22
N LYS A 274 -15.85 -14.61 -22.43
CA LYS A 274 -15.88 -13.39 -21.62
C LYS A 274 -17.29 -12.77 -21.65
N ASN A 275 -17.73 -12.26 -20.50
CA ASN A 275 -19.09 -11.75 -20.26
C ASN A 275 -20.21 -12.81 -20.20
N THR A 276 -19.89 -14.11 -20.17
CA THR A 276 -20.87 -15.13 -19.80
C THR A 276 -21.35 -14.87 -18.37
N VAL A 277 -22.67 -14.88 -18.14
CA VAL A 277 -23.24 -14.71 -16.79
C VAL A 277 -23.61 -16.07 -16.23
N LEU A 278 -22.90 -16.50 -15.20
CA LEU A 278 -23.18 -17.69 -14.40
C LEU A 278 -24.16 -17.34 -13.27
N THR A 279 -25.15 -18.19 -13.04
CA THR A 279 -26.09 -18.06 -11.92
C THR A 279 -26.15 -19.38 -11.19
N PHE A 280 -25.63 -19.41 -9.97
CA PHE A 280 -25.62 -20.59 -9.11
C PHE A 280 -26.88 -20.59 -8.23
N ASN A 281 -27.57 -21.72 -8.18
CA ASN A 281 -28.76 -21.90 -7.35
C ASN A 281 -28.48 -22.85 -6.19
N ALA A 282 -29.14 -22.62 -5.05
CA ALA A 282 -29.00 -23.42 -3.82
C ALA A 282 -29.40 -24.90 -3.96
N ASP A 283 -30.06 -25.30 -5.06
CA ASP A 283 -30.39 -26.70 -5.35
C ASP A 283 -29.25 -27.45 -6.10
N GLY A 284 -28.10 -26.80 -6.30
CA GLY A 284 -26.94 -27.36 -7.00
C GLY A 284 -27.01 -27.21 -8.53
N THR A 285 -27.99 -26.47 -9.06
CA THR A 285 -28.05 -26.14 -10.48
C THR A 285 -27.32 -24.83 -10.79
N VAL A 286 -26.76 -24.73 -11.99
CA VAL A 286 -26.14 -23.51 -12.52
C VAL A 286 -26.63 -23.25 -13.93
N SER A 287 -26.83 -21.98 -14.28
CA SER A 287 -27.12 -21.55 -15.64
C SER A 287 -26.07 -20.57 -16.12
N ALA A 288 -25.63 -20.71 -17.37
CA ALA A 288 -24.75 -19.79 -18.05
C ALA A 288 -25.49 -19.09 -19.19
N GLU A 289 -25.51 -17.76 -19.20
CA GLU A 289 -26.10 -16.94 -20.26
C GLU A 289 -25.01 -16.19 -21.04
N LEU A 290 -25.02 -16.34 -22.36
CA LEU A 290 -24.14 -15.60 -23.29
C LEU A 290 -24.94 -15.20 -24.53
N ASN A 291 -25.03 -13.91 -24.83
CA ASN A 291 -25.74 -13.37 -26.00
C ASN A 291 -27.18 -13.93 -26.16
N SER A 292 -27.93 -14.00 -25.04
CA SER A 292 -29.29 -14.58 -24.96
C SER A 292 -29.39 -16.08 -25.27
N SER A 293 -28.26 -16.78 -25.40
CA SER A 293 -28.21 -18.24 -25.40
C SER A 293 -27.95 -18.72 -23.97
N THR A 294 -28.66 -19.75 -23.53
CA THR A 294 -28.51 -20.31 -22.19
C THR A 294 -28.01 -21.75 -22.24
N SER A 295 -27.14 -22.10 -21.30
CA SER A 295 -26.69 -23.46 -21.03
C SER A 295 -26.98 -23.79 -19.56
N SER A 296 -27.39 -25.01 -19.29
CA SER A 296 -27.59 -25.53 -17.94
C SER A 296 -26.41 -26.39 -17.50
N GLY A 297 -26.29 -26.54 -16.18
CA GLY A 297 -25.31 -27.41 -15.56
C GLY A 297 -25.63 -27.67 -14.10
N THR A 298 -24.69 -28.33 -13.43
CA THR A 298 -24.69 -28.58 -12.00
C THR A 298 -23.39 -28.12 -11.38
N TRP A 299 -23.44 -27.77 -10.10
CA TRP A 299 -22.27 -27.42 -9.31
C TRP A 299 -22.34 -28.02 -7.90
N THR A 300 -21.17 -28.27 -7.32
CA THR A 300 -21.04 -28.72 -5.92
C THR A 300 -19.72 -28.23 -5.33
N ILE A 301 -19.66 -28.04 -4.01
CA ILE A 301 -18.42 -27.73 -3.30
C ILE A 301 -17.80 -29.01 -2.74
N ILE A 302 -16.48 -29.15 -2.92
CA ILE A 302 -15.67 -30.24 -2.38
C ILE A 302 -14.62 -29.62 -1.44
N THR A 303 -14.35 -30.26 -0.30
CA THR A 303 -13.47 -29.75 0.77
C THR A 303 -12.32 -30.72 1.10
N ASN A 304 -11.93 -31.56 0.16
CA ASN A 304 -10.91 -32.57 0.41
C ASN A 304 -9.50 -31.97 0.53
N ASP A 305 -9.32 -30.78 -0.05
CA ASP A 305 -8.07 -30.04 -0.10
C ASP A 305 -8.41 -28.64 -0.67
N GLY A 306 -8.49 -27.64 0.22
CA GLY A 306 -9.10 -26.34 -0.07
C GLY A 306 -10.60 -26.40 -0.39
N LEU A 307 -11.20 -25.23 -0.62
CA LEU A 307 -12.54 -25.10 -1.16
C LEU A 307 -12.50 -25.26 -2.67
N ARG A 308 -13.28 -26.21 -3.21
CA ARG A 308 -13.32 -26.45 -4.66
C ARG A 308 -14.73 -26.43 -5.23
N LEU A 309 -14.95 -25.61 -6.25
CA LEU A 309 -16.13 -25.61 -7.10
C LEU A 309 -15.99 -26.69 -8.18
N GLN A 310 -16.68 -27.82 -8.02
CA GLN A 310 -16.89 -28.75 -9.12
C GLN A 310 -18.03 -28.24 -10.00
N LEU A 311 -17.70 -27.86 -11.23
CA LEU A 311 -18.62 -27.30 -12.21
C LEU A 311 -18.82 -28.27 -13.38
N THR A 312 -20.07 -28.48 -13.80
CA THR A 312 -20.40 -29.34 -14.95
C THR A 312 -21.53 -28.74 -15.75
N MET A 313 -21.20 -28.20 -16.93
CA MET A 313 -22.10 -27.63 -17.93
C MET A 313 -22.42 -28.64 -19.04
N ASP A 314 -23.63 -28.55 -19.57
CA ASP A 314 -24.13 -29.44 -20.64
C ASP A 314 -23.48 -29.15 -22.00
N THR A 315 -23.23 -27.87 -22.31
CA THR A 315 -22.70 -27.45 -23.64
C THR A 315 -21.44 -26.60 -23.58
N LEU A 316 -21.24 -25.79 -22.53
CA LEU A 316 -20.05 -24.97 -22.35
C LEU A 316 -19.01 -25.75 -21.56
N THR A 317 -18.53 -26.84 -22.16
CA THR A 317 -17.68 -27.82 -21.47
C THR A 317 -16.31 -27.27 -21.08
N GLU A 318 -15.93 -26.11 -21.61
CA GLU A 318 -14.74 -25.37 -21.24
C GLU A 318 -14.74 -24.97 -19.75
N PHE A 319 -15.93 -24.75 -19.15
CA PHE A 319 -16.06 -24.50 -17.71
C PHE A 319 -15.99 -25.78 -16.86
N ASN A 320 -16.03 -26.97 -17.47
CA ASN A 320 -16.16 -28.22 -16.75
C ASN A 320 -14.84 -28.58 -16.09
N ASN A 321 -14.75 -28.29 -14.80
CA ASN A 321 -13.57 -28.58 -14.01
C ASN A 321 -13.92 -28.71 -12.53
N THR A 322 -12.90 -29.04 -11.75
CA THR A 322 -12.93 -28.86 -10.30
C THR A 322 -11.97 -27.73 -9.98
N TRP A 323 -12.52 -26.53 -9.80
CA TRP A 323 -11.78 -25.30 -9.59
C TRP A 323 -11.57 -25.05 -8.10
N ARG A 324 -10.34 -24.88 -7.65
CA ARG A 324 -10.01 -24.43 -6.29
C ARG A 324 -10.26 -22.93 -6.18
N LEU A 325 -10.84 -22.49 -5.07
CA LEU A 325 -10.87 -21.09 -4.70
C LEU A 325 -9.45 -20.65 -4.33
N SER A 326 -8.87 -19.74 -5.12
CA SER A 326 -7.60 -19.08 -4.78
C SER A 326 -7.88 -17.80 -4.03
N LYS A 327 -8.64 -16.87 -4.63
CA LYS A 327 -8.72 -15.50 -4.12
C LYS A 327 -10.13 -14.91 -4.18
N ILE A 328 -10.46 -14.06 -3.22
CA ILE A 328 -11.66 -13.22 -3.22
C ILE A 328 -11.26 -11.76 -3.01
N GLU A 329 -11.16 -11.03 -4.11
CA GLU A 329 -10.92 -9.59 -4.10
C GLU A 329 -12.24 -8.83 -3.91
N ALA A 330 -12.31 -7.96 -2.90
CA ALA A 330 -13.41 -7.02 -2.77
C ALA A 330 -13.12 -5.77 -3.61
N GLU A 331 -13.87 -5.52 -4.69
CA GLU A 331 -13.74 -4.25 -5.42
C GLU A 331 -14.60 -3.13 -4.81
N ASP A 332 -14.09 -1.90 -4.86
CA ASP A 332 -14.67 -0.67 -4.29
C ASP A 332 -16.13 -0.38 -4.67
N ASP A 333 -16.63 -0.98 -5.75
CA ASP A 333 -18.01 -0.78 -6.23
C ASP A 333 -18.99 -1.90 -5.83
N GLY A 334 -18.58 -2.80 -4.92
CA GLY A 334 -19.36 -3.93 -4.44
C GLY A 334 -19.39 -5.11 -5.40
N LYS A 335 -18.46 -5.16 -6.36
CA LYS A 335 -18.25 -6.29 -7.27
C LYS A 335 -17.11 -7.17 -6.79
N ASP A 336 -17.39 -8.03 -5.83
CA ASP A 336 -16.43 -9.05 -5.43
C ASP A 336 -15.97 -9.84 -6.68
N LYS A 337 -14.67 -10.04 -6.81
CA LYS A 337 -14.05 -10.87 -7.84
C LYS A 337 -13.58 -12.15 -7.19
N VAL A 338 -14.01 -13.27 -7.74
CA VAL A 338 -13.65 -14.61 -7.26
C VAL A 338 -12.74 -15.24 -8.30
N GLU A 339 -11.56 -15.63 -7.86
CA GLU A 339 -10.56 -16.33 -8.66
C GLU A 339 -10.56 -17.82 -8.33
N LEU A 340 -10.70 -18.64 -9.37
CA LEU A 340 -10.75 -20.08 -9.24
C LEU A 340 -9.68 -20.73 -10.14
N ARG A 341 -8.87 -21.64 -9.59
CA ARG A 341 -7.72 -22.24 -10.28
C ARG A 341 -7.70 -23.76 -10.30
N LYS A 342 -6.97 -24.34 -11.25
CA LYS A 342 -6.59 -25.75 -11.25
C LYS A 342 -5.29 -25.95 -12.01
N GLY A 343 -4.18 -25.92 -11.29
CA GLY A 343 -2.88 -25.70 -11.93
C GLY A 343 -2.93 -24.38 -12.70
N GLU A 344 -2.33 -24.37 -13.89
CA GLU A 344 -2.33 -23.26 -14.85
C GLU A 344 -3.70 -22.87 -15.46
N ASP A 345 -4.76 -23.64 -15.19
CA ASP A 345 -6.13 -23.31 -15.62
C ASP A 345 -6.74 -22.29 -14.64
N GLU A 346 -7.44 -21.30 -15.18
CA GLU A 346 -7.98 -20.18 -14.42
C GLU A 346 -9.40 -19.80 -14.84
N LEU A 347 -10.23 -19.46 -13.87
CA LEU A 347 -11.57 -18.91 -14.04
C LEU A 347 -11.75 -17.74 -13.08
N LYS A 348 -11.73 -16.51 -13.61
CA LYS A 348 -12.05 -15.29 -12.86
C LYS A 348 -13.50 -14.88 -13.11
N ILE A 349 -14.27 -14.68 -12.05
CA ILE A 349 -15.67 -14.26 -12.13
C ILE A 349 -15.92 -13.02 -11.25
N ILE A 350 -16.62 -12.04 -11.80
CA ILE A 350 -16.93 -10.76 -11.13
C ILE A 350 -18.42 -10.74 -10.77
N LYS A 351 -18.74 -10.38 -9.54
CA LYS A 351 -20.11 -10.30 -9.04
C LYS A 351 -20.94 -9.33 -9.89
N ASN A 352 -22.13 -9.77 -10.28
CA ASN A 352 -23.01 -9.08 -11.22
C ASN A 352 -24.44 -9.00 -10.66
N CYS A 353 -24.57 -8.35 -9.51
CA CYS A 353 -25.87 -8.00 -8.93
C CYS A 353 -26.49 -6.84 -9.75
N SER A 354 -27.67 -7.06 -10.32
CA SER A 354 -28.42 -6.01 -11.05
C SER A 354 -29.13 -5.03 -10.13
#